data_AF-A0A9E3JZ52-F1
#
_entry.id   AF-A0A9E3JZ52-F1
#
_cell.length_a   1.000
_cell.length_b   1.000
_cell.length_c   1.000
_cell.angle_alpha   90.00
_cell.angle_beta   90.00
_cell.angle_gamma   90.00
#
_symmetry.space_group_name_H-M   'P 1'
#
loop_
_entity.id
_entity.type
_entity.pdbx_description
1 polymer ?
#
loop_
_entity_poly.entity_id
_entity_poly.type
_entity_poly.pdbx_seq_one_letter_code
_entity_poly.pdbx_strand_id
1 'polypeptide(L)'
;MNKRKMLLASLVSLSLAVAPPTGAAGPASMSAPVAVTPQAKAALLAQLDARRAARGLDARRGYALIGQHPGTAGTQIARVAHTFKGVPIFGFESVLVLDANGKIVSESDSEQRANFAGGPDAGPGPDFSVVPAISTKAAIDAALASLGMSARHEAPPSAELIIWPVMRSERLPAARDKAEQDLNALDVQDVVDRYELAYLVRTRMLVGDKPAYHDTIVSARDGAILDQWSMLQTVTGVGHSQYNGDVPINTTLTDGKYRMIDDSRGTGGT
;
A
#
# COMPACT_ATOMS: atom_id res chain seq x y z
N MET A 1 -46.91 57.79 -4.48
CA MET A 1 -45.63 57.07 -4.61
C MET A 1 -44.49 58.05 -4.38
N ASN A 2 -43.96 58.14 -3.15
CA ASN A 2 -42.67 58.76 -2.84
C ASN A 2 -42.29 58.43 -1.39
N LYS A 3 -41.13 57.81 -1.19
CA LYS A 3 -40.63 57.34 0.11
C LYS A 3 -40.01 58.50 0.89
N ARG A 4 -40.49 58.74 2.11
CA ARG A 4 -39.82 59.57 3.12
C ARG A 4 -38.90 58.71 3.99
N LYS A 5 -37.72 59.26 4.27
CA LYS A 5 -36.66 58.75 5.15
C LYS A 5 -36.98 58.98 6.63
N MET A 6 -36.45 58.11 7.50
CA MET A 6 -35.88 58.31 8.85
C MET A 6 -36.19 57.06 9.72
N LEU A 7 -35.39 56.60 10.67
CA LEU A 7 -34.00 56.76 11.10
C LEU A 7 -33.90 55.77 12.29
N LEU A 8 -32.96 54.82 12.29
CA LEU A 8 -32.67 54.05 13.52
C LEU A 8 -31.17 53.79 13.66
N ALA A 9 -30.66 54.18 14.83
CA ALA A 9 -29.30 54.09 15.30
C ALA A 9 -28.99 52.73 15.94
N SER A 10 -27.73 52.31 15.92
CA SER A 10 -27.10 51.40 16.91
C SER A 10 -25.60 51.28 16.57
N LEU A 11 -24.72 51.84 17.41
CA LEU A 11 -23.94 51.17 18.47
C LEU A 11 -22.71 50.41 17.94
N VAL A 12 -21.57 51.09 18.01
CA VAL A 12 -20.22 50.56 17.81
C VAL A 12 -19.78 49.88 19.12
N SER A 13 -19.54 48.57 19.09
CA SER A 13 -18.89 47.82 20.16
C SER A 13 -17.47 47.45 19.74
N LEU A 14 -16.50 47.97 20.49
CA LEU A 14 -15.07 47.75 20.36
C LEU A 14 -14.69 46.49 21.17
N SER A 15 -14.28 45.41 20.51
CA SER A 15 -13.83 44.19 21.18
C SER A 15 -12.31 44.03 21.01
N LEU A 16 -11.58 44.12 22.13
CA LEU A 16 -10.18 43.75 22.27
C LEU A 16 -9.98 42.27 21.89
N ALA A 17 -9.13 42.00 20.89
CA ALA A 17 -8.67 40.64 20.60
C ALA A 17 -7.42 40.33 21.44
N VAL A 18 -7.57 39.39 22.37
CA VAL A 18 -6.48 38.73 23.11
C VAL A 18 -5.75 37.78 22.16
N ALA A 19 -4.44 37.95 22.01
CA ALA A 19 -3.58 37.01 21.27
C ALA A 19 -3.31 35.76 22.13
N PRO A 20 -3.44 34.53 21.60
CA PRO A 20 -2.98 33.33 22.30
C PRO A 20 -1.44 33.20 22.19
N PRO A 21 -0.78 32.60 23.21
CA PRO A 21 0.66 32.44 23.23
C PRO A 21 1.14 31.42 22.19
N THR A 22 2.27 31.74 21.58
CA THR A 22 3.04 30.90 20.66
C THR A 22 3.58 29.65 21.39
N GLY A 23 2.87 28.53 21.26
CA GLY A 23 3.37 27.22 21.65
C GLY A 23 4.49 26.76 20.73
N ALA A 24 5.64 26.40 21.31
CA ALA A 24 6.79 25.85 20.63
C ALA A 24 6.42 24.61 19.79
N ALA A 25 6.74 24.66 18.49
CA ALA A 25 6.57 23.53 17.59
C ALA A 25 7.57 22.43 17.94
N GLY A 26 7.06 21.31 18.47
CA GLY A 26 7.79 20.04 18.47
C GLY A 26 8.07 19.57 17.03
N PRO A 27 8.92 18.54 16.84
CA PRO A 27 9.20 18.00 15.52
C PRO A 27 7.88 17.64 14.84
N ALA A 28 7.63 18.26 13.68
CA ALA A 28 6.38 18.15 12.95
C ALA A 28 6.07 16.68 12.68
N SER A 29 5.12 16.13 13.46
CA SER A 29 4.50 14.87 13.17
C SER A 29 3.85 14.97 11.79
N MET A 30 4.07 13.95 10.96
CA MET A 30 3.56 13.87 9.59
C MET A 30 2.10 14.32 9.55
N SER A 31 1.85 15.43 8.86
CA SER A 31 0.49 15.97 8.72
C SER A 31 -0.38 15.03 7.90
N ALA A 32 -1.69 15.09 8.11
CA ALA A 32 -2.67 14.29 7.38
C ALA A 32 -2.49 14.41 5.85
N PRO A 33 -2.91 13.41 5.06
CA PRO A 33 -2.82 13.46 3.60
C PRO A 33 -3.41 14.76 3.07
N VAL A 34 -2.66 15.51 2.27
CA VAL A 34 -3.15 16.74 1.65
C VAL A 34 -3.95 16.36 0.42
N ALA A 35 -5.17 16.90 0.32
CA ALA A 35 -6.01 16.71 -0.85
C ALA A 35 -5.29 17.26 -2.09
N VAL A 36 -4.91 16.37 -3.01
CA VAL A 36 -4.22 16.73 -4.24
C VAL A 36 -5.22 17.39 -5.18
N THR A 37 -4.93 18.62 -5.62
CA THR A 37 -5.77 19.29 -6.60
C THR A 37 -5.67 18.55 -7.95
N PRO A 38 -6.75 18.48 -8.75
CA PRO A 38 -6.70 17.86 -10.07
C PRO A 38 -5.60 18.44 -10.97
N GLN A 39 -5.32 19.73 -10.83
CA GLN A 39 -4.27 20.44 -11.56
C GLN A 39 -2.88 19.98 -11.14
N ALA A 40 -2.62 19.83 -9.83
CA ALA A 40 -1.34 19.33 -9.33
C ALA A 40 -1.11 17.87 -9.77
N LYS A 41 -2.14 17.04 -9.73
CA LYS A 41 -2.09 15.66 -10.24
C LYS A 41 -1.75 15.61 -11.72
N ALA A 42 -2.43 16.41 -12.55
CA ALA A 42 -2.16 16.46 -13.99
C ALA A 42 -0.73 16.95 -14.30
N ALA A 43 -0.24 17.97 -13.58
CA ALA A 43 1.12 18.46 -13.73
C ALA A 43 2.18 17.41 -13.34
N LEU A 44 1.96 16.66 -12.27
CA LEU A 44 2.85 15.58 -11.85
C LEU A 44 2.87 14.44 -12.87
N LEU A 45 1.70 14.02 -13.36
CA LEU A 45 1.61 12.98 -14.40
C LEU A 45 2.30 13.42 -15.69
N ALA A 46 2.17 14.68 -16.10
CA ALA A 46 2.87 15.22 -17.26
C ALA A 46 4.40 15.21 -17.08
N GLN A 47 4.91 15.51 -15.87
CA GLN A 47 6.34 15.38 -15.57
C GLN A 47 6.82 13.93 -15.67
N LEU A 48 6.03 12.98 -15.18
CA LEU A 48 6.34 11.55 -15.26
C LEU A 48 6.29 11.04 -16.71
N ASP A 49 5.34 11.49 -17.52
CA ASP A 49 5.25 11.15 -18.94
C ASP A 49 6.44 11.68 -19.74
N ALA A 50 6.90 12.90 -19.45
CA ALA A 50 8.11 13.45 -20.06
C ALA A 50 9.36 12.62 -19.70
N ARG A 51 9.46 12.19 -18.43
CA ARG A 51 10.55 11.31 -17.96
C ARG A 51 10.49 9.92 -18.61
N ARG A 52 9.30 9.34 -18.71
CA ARG A 52 9.05 8.08 -19.40
C ARG A 52 9.53 8.15 -20.85
N ALA A 53 9.12 9.18 -21.58
CA ALA A 53 9.53 9.39 -22.96
C ALA A 53 11.05 9.58 -23.08
N ALA A 54 11.68 10.31 -22.16
CA ALA A 54 13.13 10.47 -22.11
C ALA A 54 13.89 9.15 -21.82
N ARG A 55 13.26 8.20 -21.12
CA ARG A 55 13.78 6.84 -20.89
C ARG A 55 13.52 5.89 -22.08
N GLY A 56 12.88 6.35 -23.16
CA GLY A 56 12.56 5.51 -24.31
C GLY A 56 11.42 4.51 -24.07
N LEU A 57 10.70 4.64 -22.95
CA LEU A 57 9.57 3.78 -22.63
C LEU A 57 8.38 4.11 -23.55
N ASP A 58 7.70 3.08 -24.04
CA ASP A 58 6.55 3.25 -24.92
C ASP A 58 5.32 3.86 -24.21
N ALA A 59 4.33 4.30 -24.99
CA ALA A 59 3.11 4.94 -24.50
C ALA A 59 2.12 3.98 -23.83
N ARG A 60 2.35 2.66 -23.86
CA ARG A 60 1.54 1.69 -23.12
C ARG A 60 1.90 1.74 -21.65
N ARG A 61 3.13 2.11 -21.32
CA ARG A 61 3.58 2.29 -19.94
C ARG A 61 3.16 3.65 -19.43
N GLY A 62 2.78 3.73 -18.17
CA GLY A 62 2.33 4.98 -17.57
C GLY A 62 2.39 4.94 -16.05
N TYR A 63 1.74 5.92 -15.43
CA TYR A 63 1.73 6.08 -13.98
C TYR A 63 0.33 6.42 -13.48
N ALA A 64 0.00 5.94 -12.30
CA ALA A 64 -1.20 6.32 -11.56
C ALA A 64 -0.82 6.80 -10.16
N LEU A 65 -1.28 8.00 -9.78
CA LEU A 65 -1.07 8.52 -8.43
C LEU A 65 -1.93 7.74 -7.43
N ILE A 66 -1.29 7.09 -6.46
CA ILE A 66 -1.94 6.34 -5.38
C ILE A 66 -2.29 7.31 -4.25
N GLY A 67 -1.35 8.17 -3.87
CA GLY A 67 -1.52 9.09 -2.75
C GLY A 67 -0.38 10.08 -2.64
N GLN A 68 -0.62 11.14 -1.88
CA GLN A 68 0.36 12.19 -1.63
C GLN A 68 0.27 12.67 -0.18
N HIS A 69 1.43 12.90 0.42
CA HIS A 69 1.57 13.24 1.82
C HIS A 69 2.55 14.42 1.96
N PRO A 70 2.34 15.32 2.94
CA PRO A 70 3.35 16.30 3.31
C PRO A 70 4.64 15.60 3.73
N GLY A 71 5.77 16.07 3.20
CA GLY A 71 7.11 15.68 3.61
C GLY A 71 7.72 16.71 4.56
N THR A 72 8.97 16.47 4.97
CA THR A 72 9.72 17.38 5.83
C THR A 72 10.12 18.65 5.07
N ALA A 73 10.26 19.77 5.78
CA ALA A 73 10.79 21.02 5.24
C ALA A 73 10.06 21.56 3.99
N GLY A 74 8.73 21.39 3.92
CA GLY A 74 7.91 21.89 2.81
C GLY A 74 7.96 21.04 1.54
N THR A 75 8.61 19.87 1.58
CA THR A 75 8.53 18.87 0.51
C THR A 75 7.19 18.14 0.54
N GLN A 76 6.87 17.42 -0.53
CA GLN A 76 5.72 16.52 -0.61
C GLN A 76 6.19 15.15 -1.08
N ILE A 77 5.62 14.09 -0.53
CA ILE A 77 5.91 12.70 -0.91
C ILE A 77 4.71 12.18 -1.69
N ALA A 78 4.93 11.75 -2.94
CA ALA A 78 3.89 11.12 -3.76
C ALA A 78 4.22 9.66 -4.00
N ARG A 79 3.24 8.77 -3.82
CA ARG A 79 3.31 7.36 -4.20
C ARG A 79 2.61 7.17 -5.53
N VAL A 80 3.32 6.61 -6.51
CA VAL A 80 2.79 6.35 -7.85
C VAL A 80 2.93 4.87 -8.19
N ALA A 81 1.86 4.27 -8.72
CA ALA A 81 1.89 2.94 -9.31
C ALA A 81 2.35 3.05 -10.77
N HIS A 82 3.18 2.11 -11.21
CA HIS A 82 3.44 1.91 -12.64
C HIS A 82 2.27 1.19 -13.28
N THR A 83 1.90 1.60 -14.48
CA THR A 83 0.79 1.01 -15.21
C THR A 83 1.23 0.51 -16.59
N PHE A 84 0.55 -0.51 -17.09
CA PHE A 84 0.63 -0.95 -18.48
C PHE A 84 -0.78 -0.97 -19.08
N LYS A 85 -0.97 -0.24 -20.18
CA LYS A 85 -2.27 0.05 -20.80
C LYS A 85 -3.31 0.56 -19.79
N GLY A 86 -2.85 1.36 -18.82
CA GLY A 86 -3.69 1.95 -17.77
C GLY A 86 -3.97 1.05 -16.56
N VAL A 87 -3.55 -0.22 -16.57
CA VAL A 87 -3.72 -1.14 -15.44
C VAL A 87 -2.46 -1.14 -14.56
N PRO A 88 -2.57 -0.96 -13.24
CA PRO A 88 -1.43 -0.97 -12.33
C PRO A 88 -0.75 -2.34 -12.27
N ILE A 89 0.58 -2.34 -12.23
CA ILE A 89 1.39 -3.53 -12.02
C ILE A 89 1.64 -3.66 -10.51
N PHE A 90 1.19 -4.78 -9.93
CA PHE A 90 1.29 -5.00 -8.49
C PHE A 90 2.77 -5.05 -8.07
N GLY A 91 3.11 -4.35 -6.99
CA GLY A 91 4.47 -4.29 -6.46
C GLY A 91 5.40 -3.31 -7.19
N PHE A 92 4.95 -2.72 -8.31
CA PHE A 92 5.72 -1.72 -9.05
C PHE A 92 5.23 -0.34 -8.68
N GLU A 93 5.89 0.25 -7.69
CA GLU A 93 5.60 1.59 -7.23
C GLU A 93 6.88 2.43 -7.20
N SER A 94 6.72 3.73 -7.37
CA SER A 94 7.77 4.70 -7.08
C SER A 94 7.30 5.69 -6.02
N VAL A 95 8.24 6.06 -5.16
CA VAL A 95 8.09 7.15 -4.20
C VAL A 95 8.82 8.36 -4.75
N LEU A 96 8.09 9.47 -4.91
CA LEU A 96 8.59 10.72 -5.45
C LEU A 96 8.68 11.73 -4.31
N VAL A 97 9.82 12.42 -4.22
CA VAL A 97 9.96 13.61 -3.38
C VAL A 97 9.80 14.83 -4.28
N LEU A 98 8.80 15.65 -3.97
CA LEU A 98 8.47 16.88 -4.66
C LEU A 98 8.90 18.09 -3.82
N ASP A 99 9.38 19.14 -4.47
CA ASP A 99 9.59 20.43 -3.80
C ASP A 99 8.24 21.13 -3.51
N ALA A 100 8.31 22.30 -2.86
CA ALA A 100 7.12 23.10 -2.56
C ALA A 100 6.33 23.56 -3.82
N ASN A 101 6.96 23.51 -5.00
CA ASN A 101 6.34 23.85 -6.28
C ASN A 101 5.79 22.60 -7.02
N GLY A 102 5.88 21.41 -6.43
CA GLY A 102 5.44 20.16 -7.05
C GLY A 102 6.39 19.61 -8.12
N LYS A 103 7.64 20.06 -8.17
CA LYS A 103 8.67 19.52 -9.07
C LYS A 103 9.33 18.29 -8.45
N ILE A 104 9.52 17.24 -9.24
CA ILE A 104 10.18 16.02 -8.75
C ILE A 104 11.68 16.27 -8.51
N VAL A 105 12.09 16.17 -7.24
CA VAL A 105 13.47 16.31 -6.77
C VAL A 105 14.16 14.96 -6.71
N SER A 106 13.46 13.93 -6.22
CA SER A 106 13.98 12.56 -6.11
C SER A 106 12.91 11.54 -6.47
N GLU A 107 13.35 10.40 -6.97
CA GLU A 107 12.53 9.24 -7.34
C GLU A 107 13.21 8.00 -6.78
N SER A 108 12.45 7.18 -6.07
CA SER A 108 12.91 5.89 -5.53
C SER A 108 11.93 4.81 -5.96
N ASP A 109 12.45 3.80 -6.66
CA ASP A 109 11.67 2.67 -7.15
C ASP A 109 11.58 1.57 -6.08
N SER A 110 10.50 0.77 -6.13
CA SER A 110 10.36 -0.39 -5.26
C SER A 110 11.46 -1.42 -5.52
N GLU A 111 11.95 -2.03 -4.43
CA GLU A 111 12.96 -3.10 -4.49
C GLU A 111 12.49 -4.30 -5.31
N GLN A 112 11.19 -4.61 -5.27
CA GLN A 112 10.57 -5.61 -6.13
C GLN A 112 10.86 -5.34 -7.62
N ARG A 113 10.77 -4.09 -8.07
CA ARG A 113 11.08 -3.71 -9.47
C ARG A 113 12.54 -3.93 -9.83
N ALA A 114 13.46 -3.74 -8.89
CA ALA A 114 14.89 -3.99 -9.11
C ALA A 114 15.19 -5.50 -9.25
N ASN A 115 14.43 -6.35 -8.56
CA ASN A 115 14.58 -7.81 -8.61
C ASN A 115 13.93 -8.45 -9.86
N PHE A 116 13.11 -7.71 -10.61
CA PHE A 116 12.49 -8.22 -11.83
C PHE A 116 13.42 -8.03 -13.03
N ALA A 117 13.79 -9.15 -13.69
CA ALA A 117 14.61 -9.15 -14.89
C ALA A 117 14.05 -8.18 -15.95
N GLY A 118 14.82 -7.15 -16.30
CA GLY A 118 14.40 -6.07 -17.20
C GLY A 118 14.69 -4.66 -16.67
N GLY A 119 15.07 -4.51 -15.39
CA GLY A 119 15.48 -3.23 -14.82
C GLY A 119 14.38 -2.17 -14.94
N PRO A 120 14.69 -0.91 -15.32
CA PRO A 120 13.66 0.12 -15.49
C PRO A 120 12.62 -0.25 -16.57
N ASP A 121 12.92 -1.22 -17.44
CA ASP A 121 12.03 -1.69 -18.49
C ASP A 121 11.24 -2.96 -18.11
N ALA A 122 11.33 -3.43 -16.87
CA ALA A 122 10.54 -4.56 -16.39
C ALA A 122 9.03 -4.30 -16.53
N GLY A 123 8.30 -5.29 -17.05
CA GLY A 123 6.87 -5.21 -17.29
C GLY A 123 6.39 -6.18 -18.37
N PRO A 124 5.07 -6.24 -18.61
CA PRO A 124 4.49 -7.12 -19.62
C PRO A 124 5.02 -6.84 -21.04
N GLY A 125 5.06 -7.91 -21.85
CA GLY A 125 5.39 -7.81 -23.27
C GLY A 125 4.38 -6.96 -24.07
N PRO A 126 4.75 -6.54 -25.28
CA PRO A 126 3.96 -5.63 -26.11
C PRO A 126 2.52 -6.12 -26.39
N ASP A 127 2.36 -7.43 -26.53
CA ASP A 127 1.11 -8.10 -26.90
C ASP A 127 0.23 -8.45 -25.70
N PHE A 128 0.64 -8.09 -24.49
CA PHE A 128 -0.11 -8.40 -23.27
C PHE A 128 -1.50 -7.72 -23.30
N SER A 129 -2.56 -8.51 -23.14
CA SER A 129 -3.93 -8.03 -23.09
C SER A 129 -4.34 -7.65 -21.66
N VAL A 130 -4.99 -6.50 -21.53
CA VAL A 130 -5.59 -6.01 -20.27
C VAL A 130 -7.10 -6.19 -20.22
N VAL A 131 -7.65 -7.01 -21.12
CA VAL A 131 -9.08 -7.33 -21.14
C VAL A 131 -9.32 -8.55 -20.24
N PRO A 132 -10.08 -8.41 -19.14
CA PRO A 132 -10.41 -9.53 -18.28
C PRO A 132 -11.41 -10.47 -18.98
N ALA A 133 -11.26 -11.77 -18.78
CA ALA A 133 -12.18 -12.78 -19.30
C ALA A 133 -13.32 -13.07 -18.32
N ILE A 134 -13.09 -12.87 -17.01
CA ILE A 134 -14.10 -12.98 -15.97
C ILE A 134 -14.56 -11.61 -15.48
N SER A 135 -15.74 -11.55 -14.87
CA SER A 135 -16.23 -10.32 -14.24
C SER A 135 -15.62 -10.10 -12.85
N THR A 136 -15.60 -8.84 -12.41
CA THR A 136 -15.27 -8.44 -11.02
C THR A 136 -16.07 -9.23 -9.99
N LYS A 137 -17.36 -9.50 -10.26
CA LYS A 137 -18.21 -10.30 -9.37
C LYS A 137 -17.72 -11.74 -9.26
N ALA A 138 -17.39 -12.36 -10.39
CA ALA A 138 -16.87 -13.73 -10.39
C ALA A 138 -15.56 -13.85 -9.60
N ALA A 139 -14.67 -12.85 -9.71
CA ALA A 139 -13.44 -12.82 -8.92
C ALA A 139 -13.70 -12.68 -7.41
N ILE A 140 -14.66 -11.82 -7.01
CA ILE A 140 -15.08 -11.69 -5.61
C ILE A 140 -15.68 -13.00 -5.10
N ASP A 141 -16.57 -13.63 -5.86
CA ASP A 141 -17.21 -14.89 -5.49
C ASP A 141 -16.15 -16.01 -5.33
N ALA A 142 -15.14 -16.08 -6.20
CA ALA A 142 -14.03 -17.04 -6.10
C ALA A 142 -13.17 -16.80 -4.85
N ALA A 143 -12.82 -15.54 -4.54
CA ALA A 143 -12.08 -15.21 -3.33
C ALA A 143 -12.87 -15.56 -2.07
N LEU A 144 -14.17 -15.25 -2.01
CA LEU A 144 -15.01 -15.60 -0.87
C LEU A 144 -15.17 -17.11 -0.70
N ALA A 145 -15.29 -17.85 -1.80
CA ALA A 145 -15.34 -19.32 -1.77
C ALA A 145 -14.06 -19.92 -1.20
N SER A 146 -12.89 -19.37 -1.55
CA SER A 146 -11.60 -19.85 -1.04
C SER A 146 -11.43 -19.69 0.48
N LEU A 147 -12.08 -18.68 1.08
CA LEU A 147 -12.00 -18.44 2.51
C LEU A 147 -12.83 -19.44 3.32
N GLY A 148 -13.90 -20.01 2.74
CA GLY A 148 -14.70 -21.08 3.38
C GLY A 148 -15.31 -20.71 4.75
N MET A 149 -15.35 -19.43 5.10
CA MET A 149 -15.77 -18.93 6.40
C MET A 149 -17.20 -18.39 6.37
N SER A 150 -18.02 -18.80 7.33
CA SER A 150 -19.25 -18.08 7.69
C SER A 150 -18.88 -16.78 8.40
N ALA A 151 -18.67 -15.72 7.63
CA ALA A 151 -18.22 -14.43 8.12
C ALA A 151 -19.21 -13.31 7.77
N ARG A 152 -19.34 -12.31 8.63
CA ARG A 152 -20.05 -11.06 8.30
C ARG A 152 -19.10 -10.10 7.60
N HIS A 153 -19.56 -9.41 6.57
CA HIS A 153 -18.78 -8.34 5.95
C HIS A 153 -18.76 -7.13 6.87
N GLU A 154 -17.56 -6.67 7.23
CA GLU A 154 -17.37 -5.40 7.92
C GLU A 154 -17.35 -4.24 6.92
N ALA A 155 -16.68 -4.47 5.78
CA ALA A 155 -16.74 -3.60 4.62
C ALA A 155 -17.12 -4.43 3.37
N PRO A 156 -17.78 -3.82 2.37
CA PRO A 156 -18.08 -4.51 1.13
C PRO A 156 -16.78 -5.01 0.47
N PRO A 157 -16.76 -6.25 -0.06
CA PRO A 157 -15.60 -6.73 -0.81
C PRO A 157 -15.37 -5.85 -2.04
N SER A 158 -14.10 -5.61 -2.36
CA SER A 158 -13.71 -4.83 -3.53
C SER A 158 -12.71 -5.63 -4.36
N ALA A 159 -12.72 -5.43 -5.67
CA ALA A 159 -11.77 -6.04 -6.57
C ALA A 159 -11.23 -5.00 -7.54
N GLU A 160 -9.91 -4.89 -7.60
CA GLU A 160 -9.16 -3.97 -8.44
C GLU A 160 -8.43 -4.77 -9.52
N LEU A 161 -8.56 -4.36 -10.78
CA LEU A 161 -7.82 -5.02 -11.87
C LEU A 161 -6.35 -4.61 -11.80
N ILE A 162 -5.47 -5.60 -11.78
CA ILE A 162 -4.03 -5.44 -11.65
C ILE A 162 -3.29 -6.35 -12.63
N ILE A 163 -2.02 -6.07 -12.85
CA ILE A 163 -1.09 -6.97 -13.50
C ILE A 163 -0.22 -7.59 -12.42
N TRP A 164 -0.32 -8.90 -12.27
CA TRP A 164 0.40 -9.68 -11.27
C TRP A 164 1.68 -10.26 -11.86
N PRO A 165 2.87 -9.94 -11.31
CA PRO A 165 4.11 -10.64 -11.63
C PRO A 165 4.11 -12.01 -10.93
N VAL A 166 3.94 -13.08 -11.70
CA VAL A 166 4.07 -14.44 -11.19
C VAL A 166 5.56 -14.73 -11.01
N MET A 167 5.95 -14.99 -9.76
CA MET A 167 7.34 -15.25 -9.37
C MET A 167 7.69 -16.73 -9.49
N ARG A 168 8.95 -17.00 -9.77
CA ARG A 168 9.58 -18.32 -9.61
C ARG A 168 10.94 -18.15 -8.96
N SER A 169 11.33 -19.10 -8.14
CA SER A 169 12.69 -19.17 -7.64
C SER A 169 13.59 -19.85 -8.68
N GLU A 170 14.70 -19.21 -9.01
CA GLU A 170 15.73 -19.75 -9.89
C GLU A 170 17.05 -19.88 -9.11
N ARG A 171 17.78 -20.98 -9.34
CA ARG A 171 19.11 -21.16 -8.76
C ARG A 171 20.10 -20.22 -9.42
N LEU A 172 20.92 -19.54 -8.62
CA LEU A 172 22.00 -18.72 -9.14
C LEU A 172 23.04 -19.58 -9.88
N PRO A 173 23.78 -19.01 -10.85
CA PRO A 173 24.77 -19.76 -11.62
C PRO A 173 25.78 -20.52 -10.76
N ALA A 174 26.19 -19.95 -9.62
CA ALA A 174 27.15 -20.55 -8.69
C ALA A 174 26.58 -21.73 -7.87
N ALA A 175 25.26 -21.91 -7.86
CA ALA A 175 24.55 -22.92 -7.08
C ALA A 175 23.83 -23.97 -7.96
N ARG A 176 24.04 -23.96 -9.28
CA ARG A 176 23.36 -24.88 -10.20
C ARG A 176 23.55 -26.34 -9.84
N ASP A 177 24.79 -26.71 -9.51
CA ASP A 177 25.17 -28.10 -9.22
C ASP A 177 25.06 -28.48 -7.73
N LYS A 178 24.58 -27.57 -6.88
CA LYS A 178 24.36 -27.89 -5.46
C LYS A 178 23.19 -28.87 -5.31
N ALA A 179 23.33 -29.80 -4.38
CA ALA A 179 22.24 -30.68 -3.97
C ALA A 179 21.13 -29.83 -3.34
N GLU A 180 19.88 -30.28 -3.47
CA GLU A 180 18.72 -29.51 -3.02
C GLU A 180 18.74 -29.24 -1.51
N GLN A 181 19.24 -30.19 -0.72
CA GLN A 181 19.40 -30.01 0.73
C GLN A 181 20.47 -28.97 1.13
N ASP A 182 21.38 -28.62 0.22
CA ASP A 182 22.50 -27.70 0.48
C ASP A 182 22.20 -26.27 -0.02
N LEU A 183 21.04 -26.06 -0.65
CA LEU A 183 20.60 -24.75 -1.08
C LEU A 183 20.22 -23.89 0.13
N ASN A 184 20.72 -22.66 0.14
CA ASN A 184 20.30 -21.64 1.09
C ASN A 184 19.69 -20.42 0.38
N ALA A 185 19.23 -19.44 1.16
CA ALA A 185 18.61 -18.23 0.63
C ALA A 185 19.54 -17.38 -0.27
N LEU A 186 20.86 -17.56 -0.19
CA LEU A 186 21.84 -16.88 -1.05
C LEU A 186 22.10 -17.64 -2.36
N ASP A 187 21.58 -18.86 -2.51
CA ASP A 187 21.79 -19.71 -3.68
C ASP A 187 20.64 -19.63 -4.69
N VAL A 188 19.54 -19.00 -4.28
CA VAL A 188 18.32 -18.82 -5.09
C VAL A 188 17.99 -17.34 -5.20
N GLN A 189 17.36 -16.97 -6.30
CA GLN A 189 16.80 -15.65 -6.52
C GLN A 189 15.37 -15.78 -7.03
N ASP A 190 14.50 -14.89 -6.59
CA ASP A 190 13.15 -14.81 -7.14
C ASP A 190 13.15 -13.95 -8.39
N VAL A 191 12.71 -14.53 -9.50
CA VAL A 191 12.60 -13.88 -10.80
C VAL A 191 11.16 -13.93 -11.29
N VAL A 192 10.76 -12.96 -12.11
CA VAL A 192 9.44 -12.99 -12.76
C VAL A 192 9.46 -14.10 -13.79
N ASP A 193 8.59 -15.09 -13.62
CA ASP A 193 8.32 -16.12 -14.62
C ASP A 193 7.49 -15.54 -15.76
N ARG A 194 6.39 -14.86 -15.40
CA ARG A 194 5.47 -14.22 -16.34
C ARG A 194 4.63 -13.14 -15.67
N TYR A 195 3.98 -12.33 -16.48
CA TYR A 195 2.91 -11.44 -16.03
C TYR A 195 1.54 -12.06 -16.31
N GLU A 196 0.61 -11.89 -15.37
CA GLU A 196 -0.75 -12.37 -15.48
C GLU A 196 -1.75 -11.25 -15.15
N LEU A 197 -2.84 -11.16 -15.91
CA LEU A 197 -3.90 -10.20 -15.60
C LEU A 197 -4.73 -10.80 -14.46
N ALA A 198 -4.88 -10.06 -13.37
CA ALA A 198 -5.52 -10.55 -12.15
C ALA A 198 -6.38 -9.48 -11.48
N TYR A 199 -7.24 -9.91 -10.57
CA TYR A 199 -7.96 -9.06 -9.64
C TYR A 199 -7.32 -9.15 -8.26
N LEU A 200 -6.96 -8.00 -7.68
CA LEU A 200 -6.68 -7.89 -6.26
C LEU A 200 -8.01 -7.73 -5.53
N VAL A 201 -8.48 -8.83 -4.94
CA VAL A 201 -9.71 -8.87 -4.15
C VAL A 201 -9.37 -8.60 -2.69
N ARG A 202 -9.99 -7.56 -2.12
CA ARG A 202 -9.85 -7.22 -0.71
C ARG A 202 -11.12 -7.61 0.02
N THR A 203 -11.00 -8.53 0.97
CA THR A 203 -12.09 -8.94 1.85
C THR A 203 -11.81 -8.47 3.27
N ARG A 204 -12.74 -7.72 3.86
CA ARG A 204 -12.70 -7.25 5.25
C ARG A 204 -13.90 -7.82 5.98
N MET A 205 -13.71 -8.99 6.58
CA MET A 205 -14.76 -9.77 7.21
C MET A 205 -14.48 -9.97 8.70
N LEU A 206 -15.52 -10.34 9.45
CA LEU A 206 -15.48 -10.71 10.85
C LEU A 206 -16.03 -12.13 11.02
N VAL A 207 -15.26 -12.98 11.70
CA VAL A 207 -15.69 -14.32 12.12
C VAL A 207 -15.95 -14.28 13.62
N GLY A 208 -17.23 -14.26 13.98
CA GLY A 208 -17.65 -13.78 15.30
C GLY A 208 -17.24 -12.32 15.46
N ASP A 209 -16.41 -12.04 16.47
CA ASP A 209 -15.84 -10.70 16.73
C ASP A 209 -14.37 -10.58 16.34
N LYS A 210 -13.79 -11.59 15.68
CA LYS A 210 -12.40 -11.55 15.23
C LYS A 210 -12.33 -11.09 13.77
N PRO A 211 -11.47 -10.12 13.43
CA PRO A 211 -11.25 -9.73 12.04
C PRO A 211 -10.60 -10.89 11.30
N ALA A 212 -10.98 -11.05 10.03
CA ALA A 212 -10.47 -12.03 9.09
C ALA A 212 -10.24 -11.31 7.76
N TYR A 213 -9.21 -10.46 7.74
CA TYR A 213 -8.90 -9.62 6.59
C TYR A 213 -7.93 -10.34 5.68
N HIS A 214 -8.30 -10.47 4.41
CA HIS A 214 -7.47 -11.11 3.40
C HIS A 214 -7.41 -10.24 2.15
N ASP A 215 -6.25 -10.30 1.51
CA ASP A 215 -6.08 -9.87 0.14
C ASP A 215 -5.79 -11.14 -0.69
N THR A 216 -6.48 -11.25 -1.82
CA THR A 216 -6.46 -12.45 -2.66
C THR A 216 -6.26 -12.04 -4.11
N ILE A 217 -5.27 -12.64 -4.75
CA ILE A 217 -4.99 -12.45 -6.17
C ILE A 217 -5.73 -13.53 -6.93
N VAL A 218 -6.71 -13.12 -7.73
CA VAL A 218 -7.54 -14.00 -8.53
C VAL A 218 -7.22 -13.78 -10.00
N SER A 219 -6.87 -14.82 -10.75
CA SER A 219 -6.62 -14.70 -12.19
C SER A 219 -7.86 -14.16 -12.90
N ALA A 220 -7.67 -13.10 -13.70
CA ALA A 220 -8.75 -12.50 -14.48
C ALA A 220 -9.09 -13.33 -15.73
N ARG A 221 -8.40 -14.46 -15.95
CA ARG A 221 -8.59 -15.37 -17.09
C ARG A 221 -9.60 -16.47 -16.78
N ASP A 222 -9.45 -17.13 -15.64
CA ASP A 222 -10.20 -18.34 -15.28
C ASP A 222 -10.75 -18.34 -13.85
N GLY A 223 -10.37 -17.36 -13.02
CA GLY A 223 -10.79 -17.29 -11.62
C GLY A 223 -9.92 -18.11 -10.65
N ALA A 224 -8.80 -18.67 -11.10
CA ALA A 224 -7.87 -19.37 -10.22
C ALA A 224 -7.27 -18.43 -9.15
N ILE A 225 -7.09 -18.93 -7.93
CA ILE A 225 -6.40 -18.20 -6.87
C ILE A 225 -4.89 -18.31 -7.13
N LEU A 226 -4.24 -17.19 -7.42
CA LEU A 226 -2.80 -17.12 -7.66
C LEU A 226 -2.01 -16.91 -6.37
N ASP A 227 -2.57 -16.13 -5.45
CA ASP A 227 -1.99 -15.86 -4.14
C ASP A 227 -3.07 -15.42 -3.15
N GLN A 228 -2.86 -15.65 -1.86
CA GLN A 228 -3.77 -15.25 -0.79
C GLN A 228 -3.00 -15.09 0.52
N TRP A 229 -3.18 -13.95 1.18
CA TRP A 229 -2.57 -13.69 2.48
C TRP A 229 -3.49 -12.95 3.43
N SER A 230 -3.23 -13.15 4.73
CA SER A 230 -3.88 -12.38 5.79
C SER A 230 -3.30 -10.98 5.86
N MET A 231 -4.16 -9.97 5.96
CA MET A 231 -3.79 -8.58 6.20
C MET A 231 -3.66 -8.22 7.67
N LEU A 232 -3.94 -9.17 8.57
CA LEU A 232 -3.81 -8.95 10.00
C LEU A 232 -2.33 -9.01 10.39
N GLN A 233 -1.82 -7.88 10.86
CA GLN A 233 -0.49 -7.77 11.43
C GLN A 233 -0.54 -8.24 12.89
N THR A 234 -0.44 -9.56 13.09
CA THR A 234 -0.31 -10.14 14.43
C THR A 234 1.16 -10.45 14.68
N VAL A 235 1.79 -9.66 15.55
CA VAL A 235 3.15 -9.94 16.00
C VAL A 235 3.07 -10.66 17.34
N THR A 236 3.52 -11.91 17.37
CA THR A 236 3.94 -12.57 18.61
C THR A 236 5.43 -12.32 18.72
N GLY A 237 5.86 -11.58 19.75
CA GLY A 237 7.28 -11.42 20.03
C GLY A 237 7.87 -12.75 20.47
N VAL A 238 9.15 -12.98 20.22
CA VAL A 238 9.87 -14.13 20.81
C VAL A 238 10.86 -13.57 21.83
N GLY A 239 10.69 -13.93 23.10
CA GLY A 239 11.65 -13.68 24.15
C GLY A 239 12.62 -14.84 24.28
N HIS A 240 13.92 -14.56 24.27
CA HIS A 240 14.94 -15.58 24.55
C HIS A 240 15.09 -15.73 26.07
N SER A 241 14.53 -16.80 26.63
CA SER A 241 14.66 -17.14 28.05
C SER A 241 16.00 -17.84 28.32
N GLN A 242 16.68 -17.43 29.40
CA GLN A 242 17.93 -18.05 29.85
C GLN A 242 17.79 -19.56 30.16
N TYR A 243 16.58 -20.03 30.51
CA TYR A 243 16.34 -21.41 30.94
C TYR A 243 15.50 -22.23 29.97
N ASN A 244 14.65 -21.58 29.16
CA ASN A 244 13.63 -22.25 28.36
C ASN A 244 13.73 -21.99 26.84
N GLY A 245 14.82 -21.36 26.37
CA GLY A 245 14.98 -21.03 24.96
C GLY A 245 13.98 -19.98 24.48
N ASP A 246 13.51 -20.14 23.24
CA ASP A 246 12.62 -19.20 22.58
C ASP A 246 11.20 -19.29 23.11
N VAL A 247 10.68 -18.17 23.61
CA VAL A 247 9.39 -18.07 24.27
C VAL A 247 8.49 -17.11 23.51
N PRO A 248 7.28 -17.50 23.08
CA PRO A 248 6.31 -16.56 22.54
C PRO A 248 5.82 -15.59 23.64
N ILE A 249 5.95 -14.29 23.38
CA ILE A 249 5.44 -13.20 24.20
C ILE A 249 4.37 -12.47 23.39
N ASN A 250 3.16 -12.41 23.93
CA ASN A 250 2.05 -11.70 23.31
C ASN A 250 1.89 -10.31 23.91
N THR A 251 1.30 -9.40 23.15
CA THR A 251 0.88 -8.08 23.63
C THR A 251 -0.49 -8.20 24.28
N THR A 252 -0.54 -8.19 25.61
CA THR A 252 -1.76 -8.29 26.41
C THR A 252 -2.15 -6.90 26.92
N LEU A 253 -3.43 -6.54 26.77
CA LEU A 253 -3.99 -5.33 27.37
C LEU A 253 -4.30 -5.59 28.85
N THR A 254 -3.61 -4.91 29.77
CA THR A 254 -3.83 -5.01 31.22
C THR A 254 -3.82 -3.62 31.85
N ASP A 255 -4.87 -3.28 32.59
CA ASP A 255 -5.07 -1.97 33.23
C ASP A 255 -4.99 -0.78 32.25
N GLY A 256 -5.55 -0.93 31.05
CA GLY A 256 -5.52 0.12 30.02
C GLY A 256 -4.14 0.37 29.41
N LYS A 257 -3.14 -0.47 29.70
CA LYS A 257 -1.80 -0.44 29.11
C LYS A 257 -1.52 -1.74 28.37
N TYR A 258 -0.96 -1.65 27.17
CA TYR A 258 -0.45 -2.81 26.46
C TYR A 258 0.88 -3.22 27.07
N ARG A 259 1.01 -4.50 27.46
CA ARG A 259 2.24 -5.09 28.00
C ARG A 259 2.62 -6.31 27.18
N MET A 260 3.90 -6.49 26.91
CA MET A 260 4.44 -7.75 26.37
C MET A 260 4.79 -8.63 27.57
N ILE A 261 3.91 -9.58 27.89
CA ILE A 261 4.07 -10.49 29.04
C ILE A 261 3.92 -11.94 28.58
N ASP A 262 4.68 -12.84 29.21
CA ASP A 262 4.42 -14.28 29.14
C ASP A 262 3.40 -14.60 30.24
N ASP A 263 2.13 -14.73 29.87
CA ASP A 263 1.03 -15.04 30.80
C ASP A 263 0.87 -16.54 31.06
N SER A 264 1.57 -17.39 30.30
CA SER A 264 1.51 -18.84 30.41
C SER A 264 2.35 -19.40 31.55
N ARG A 265 3.27 -18.60 32.12
CA ARG A 265 4.21 -19.01 33.16
C ARG A 265 4.32 -17.98 34.28
N GLY A 266 4.15 -18.44 35.52
CA GLY A 266 4.24 -17.60 36.71
C GLY A 266 3.07 -17.68 37.70
N THR A 267 2.15 -18.64 37.56
CA THR A 267 1.00 -18.82 38.47
C THR A 267 1.34 -19.45 39.84
N GLY A 268 2.62 -19.56 40.21
CA GLY A 268 3.08 -20.39 41.33
C GLY A 268 4.07 -19.76 42.31
N GLY A 269 4.16 -18.43 42.40
CA GLY A 269 4.97 -17.77 43.45
C GLY A 269 4.08 -17.15 44.51
N THR A 270 3.79 -17.90 45.59
CA THR A 270 3.29 -17.34 46.87
C THR A 270 4.42 -16.70 47.66
#